data_AF-A0A550HB11-F1
#
_entry.id   AF-A0A550HB11-F1
#
_cell.length_a   1.000
_cell.length_b   1.000
_cell.length_c   1.000
_cell.angle_alpha   90.00
_cell.angle_beta   90.00
_cell.angle_gamma   90.00
#
_symmetry.space_group_name_H-M   'P 1'
#
loop_
_entity.id
_entity.type
_entity.pdbx_description
1 polymer ?
#
loop_
_entity_poly.entity_id
_entity_poly.type
_entity_poly.pdbx_seq_one_letter_code
_entity_poly.pdbx_strand_id
1 'polypeptide(L)' 'MKHTHVLMLDGWAGRIDKPIVLVGETPKRYKVRLLEDTLLPRRRVGKKGDVVLVPKNAVKEVETI' A
#
# COMPACT_ATOMS: atom_id res chain seq x y z
N MET A 1 -2.57 -20.42 2.53
CA MET A 1 -1.60 -19.31 2.57
C MET A 1 -2.37 -18.00 2.41
N LYS A 2 -2.37 -17.14 3.42
CA LYS A 2 -2.96 -15.79 3.32
C LYS A 2 -1.86 -14.83 2.88
N HIS A 3 -1.80 -14.54 1.58
CA HIS A 3 -0.85 -13.58 1.03
C HIS A 3 -1.28 -12.17 1.45
N THR A 4 -0.49 -11.54 2.32
CA THR A 4 -0.77 -10.18 2.81
C THR A 4 0.12 -9.22 2.02
N HIS A 5 -0.49 -8.20 1.41
CA HIS A 5 0.24 -7.18 0.68
C HIS A 5 0.50 -5.99 1.61
N VAL A 6 1.69 -5.38 1.49
CA VAL A 6 2.02 -4.14 2.19
C VAL A 6 2.41 -3.07 1.19
N LEU A 7 2.05 -1.83 1.52
CA LEU A 7 2.49 -0.62 0.84
C LEU A 7 3.72 -0.09 1.56
N MET A 8 4.85 -0.05 0.86
CA MET A 8 6.09 0.53 1.36
C MET A 8 6.05 2.05 1.17
N LEU A 9 6.29 2.79 2.25
CA LEU A 9 6.32 4.24 2.25
C LEU A 9 7.62 4.73 2.88
N ASP A 10 8.24 5.74 2.26
CA ASP A 10 9.37 6.42 2.85
C ASP A 10 8.87 7.54 3.78
N GLY A 11 9.18 7.43 5.07
CA GLY A 11 8.95 8.43 6.10
C GLY A 11 10.24 9.11 6.56
N TRP A 12 10.11 10.12 7.41
CA TRP A 12 11.27 10.86 7.94
C TRP A 12 12.20 9.99 8.80
N ALA A 13 11.67 8.93 9.42
CA ALA A 13 12.41 7.98 10.24
C ALA A 13 12.76 6.67 9.49
N GLY A 14 12.65 6.66 8.16
CA GLY A 14 12.91 5.49 7.33
C GLY A 14 11.65 4.89 6.69
N ARG A 15 11.75 3.63 6.25
CA ARG A 15 10.67 2.92 5.55
C ARG A 15 9.64 2.38 6.52
N ILE A 16 8.37 2.54 6.15
CA ILE A 16 7.22 2.06 6.91
C ILE A 16 6.36 1.21 5.98
N ASP A 17 6.06 -0.01 6.43
CA ASP A 17 5.18 -0.93 5.71
C ASP A 17 3.76 -0.79 6.25
N LYS A 18 2.79 -0.64 5.34
CA LYS A 18 1.38 -0.43 5.66
C LYS A 18 0.51 -1.55 5.06
N PRO A 19 -0.31 -2.25 5.84
CA PRO A 19 -1.10 -3.36 5.31
C PRO A 19 -2.16 -2.86 4.33
N ILE A 20 -2.30 -3.54 3.20
CA ILE A 20 -3.23 -3.20 2.13
C ILE A 20 -3.92 -4.44 1.56
N VAL A 21 -5.03 -4.22 0.86
CA VAL A 21 -5.67 -5.23 0.02
C VAL A 21 -5.48 -4.84 -1.44
N LEU A 22 -4.92 -5.74 -2.24
CA LEU A 22 -4.88 -5.56 -3.69
C LEU A 22 -6.29 -5.78 -4.26
N VAL A 23 -6.86 -4.75 -4.89
CA VAL A 23 -8.22 -4.79 -5.46
C VAL A 23 -8.18 -4.99 -6.97
N GLY A 24 -7.07 -4.62 -7.61
CA GLY A 24 -6.85 -4.86 -9.03
C GLY A 24 -5.58 -4.21 -9.51
N GLU A 25 -5.39 -4.21 -10.82
CA GLU A 25 -4.21 -3.65 -11.43
C GLU A 25 -4.52 -2.91 -12.74
N THR A 26 -3.60 -2.02 -13.07
CA THR A 26 -3.45 -1.38 -14.37
C THR A 26 -2.06 -1.72 -14.89
N PRO A 27 -1.75 -1.50 -16.18
CA PRO A 27 -0.43 -1.84 -16.73
C PRO A 27 0.75 -1.25 -15.94
N LYS A 28 0.58 -0.06 -15.34
CA LYS A 28 1.66 0.66 -14.63
C LYS A 28 1.48 0.76 -13.12
N ARG A 29 0.30 0.44 -12.57
CA ARG A 29 -0.03 0.69 -11.15
C ARG A 29 -0.93 -0.38 -10.57
N TYR A 30 -0.82 -0.59 -9.28
CA TYR A 30 -1.78 -1.38 -8.51
C TYR A 30 -2.88 -0.50 -7.94
N LYS A 31 -4.11 -1.03 -7.96
CA LYS A 31 -5.25 -0.47 -7.26
C LYS A 31 -5.36 -1.18 -5.91
N VAL A 32 -5.13 -0.43 -4.84
CA VAL A 32 -5.03 -0.99 -3.49
C VAL A 32 -6.05 -0.31 -2.58
N ARG A 33 -6.62 -1.06 -1.66
CA ARG A 33 -7.47 -0.56 -0.59
C ARG A 33 -6.66 -0.46 0.69
N LEU A 34 -6.68 0.71 1.32
CA LEU A 34 -5.99 0.97 2.57
C LEU A 34 -6.74 0.32 3.74
N LEU A 35 -6.02 -0.36 4.63
CA LEU A 35 -6.60 -0.96 5.84
C LEU A 35 -6.51 -0.06 7.08
N GLU A 36 -5.72 1.01 6.98
CA GLU A 36 -5.55 2.03 8.01
C GLU A 36 -5.26 3.41 7.40
N ASP A 37 -5.44 4.46 8.21
CA ASP A 37 -5.11 5.82 7.83
C ASP A 37 -3.61 5.93 7.51
N THR A 38 -3.30 6.41 6.32
CA THR A 38 -1.95 6.34 5.76
C THR A 38 -1.56 7.64 5.08
N LEU A 39 -0.37 8.16 5.39
CA LEU A 39 0.21 9.30 4.68
C LEU A 39 0.88 8.83 3.38
N LEU A 40 0.21 9.03 2.26
CA LEU A 40 0.71 8.73 0.94
C LEU A 40 1.76 9.78 0.48
N PRO A 41 2.58 9.44 -0.53
CA PRO A 41 3.56 10.36 -1.09
C PRO A 41 2.93 11.69 -1.52
N ARG A 42 3.75 12.76 -1.43
CA ARG A 42 3.32 14.17 -1.57
C ARG A 42 2.37 14.64 -0.47
N ARG A 43 2.51 14.11 0.75
CA ARG A 43 1.73 14.48 1.93
C ARG A 43 0.21 14.33 1.75
N ARG A 44 -0.21 13.36 0.94
CA ARG A 44 -1.65 13.09 0.73
C ARG A 44 -2.12 12.13 1.82
N VAL A 45 -3.19 12.48 2.53
CA VAL A 45 -3.76 11.58 3.55
C VAL A 45 -4.77 10.66 2.88
N GLY A 46 -4.52 9.35 2.96
CA GLY A 46 -5.51 8.32 2.62
C GLY A 46 -6.16 7.80 3.90
N LYS A 47 -7.48 7.61 3.85
CA LYS A 47 -8.27 7.07 4.96
C LYS A 47 -8.42 5.56 4.83
N LYS A 48 -8.64 4.89 5.97
CA LYS A 48 -9.02 3.48 5.98
C LYS A 48 -10.22 3.25 5.06
N GLY A 49 -10.10 2.27 4.17
CA GLY A 49 -11.13 1.93 3.19
C GLY A 49 -10.95 2.61 1.82
N ASP A 50 -10.12 3.66 1.73
CA ASP A 50 -9.86 4.33 0.45
C ASP A 50 -9.20 3.40 -0.55
N VAL A 51 -9.61 3.53 -1.81
CA VAL A 51 -9.04 2.82 -2.95
C VAL A 51 -8.15 3.77 -3.75
N VAL A 52 -6.85 3.50 -3.79
CA VAL A 52 -5.85 4.37 -4.40
C VAL A 52 -4.97 3.64 -5.41
N LEU A 53 -4.41 4.39 -6.36
CA LEU A 53 -3.47 3.88 -7.35
C LEU A 53 -2.03 4.14 -6.94
N VAL A 54 -1.29 3.07 -6.68
CA VAL A 54 0.12 3.10 -6.26
C VAL A 54 1.03 2.49 -7.32
N PRO A 55 2.29 2.96 -7.43
CA PRO A 55 3.30 2.31 -8.26
C PRO A 55 3.45 0.83 -7.89
N LYS A 56 3.66 -0.05 -8.89
CA LYS A 56 3.79 -1.50 -8.63
C LYS A 56 4.95 -1.83 -7.68
N ASN A 57 6.06 -1.12 -7.83
CA ASN A 57 7.25 -1.28 -6.99
C ASN A 57 7.08 -0.79 -5.54
N ALA A 58 5.99 -0.10 -5.22
CA ALA A 58 5.68 0.30 -3.85
C ALA A 58 4.89 -0.79 -3.09
N VAL A 59 4.45 -1.86 -3.76
CA VAL A 59 3.72 -2.96 -3.14
C VAL A 59 4.67 -4.14 -2.98
N LYS A 60 4.70 -4.69 -1.76
CA LYS A 60 5.45 -5.90 -1.43
C LYS A 60 4.48 -6.99 -0.97
N GLU A 61 4.68 -8.19 -1.47
CA GLU A 61 4.00 -9.38 -0.97
C GLU A 61 4.74 -9.89 0.27
N VAL A 62 3.99 -10.18 1.33
CA VAL A 62 4.52 -10.68 2.59
C VAL A 62 3.83 -12.00 2.90
N GLU A 63 4.61 -13.08 2.94
CA GLU A 63 4.16 -14.35 3.48
C GLU A 63 4.08 -14.23 4.99
N THR A 64 2.89 -14.46 5.54
CA THR A 64 2.72 -14.67 6.97
C THR A 64 2.81 -16.17 7.21
N ILE A 65 3.87 -16.61 7.91
CA ILE A 65 4.10 -18.00 8.34
C ILE A 65 3.00 -18.43 9.31
#